data_AF-A0AAW2YBY8-F1
#
_entry.id   AF-A0AAW2YBY8-F1
#
_cell.length_a   1.000
_cell.length_b   1.000
_cell.length_c   1.000
_cell.angle_alpha   90.00
_cell.angle_beta   90.00
_cell.angle_gamma   90.00
#
_symmetry.space_group_name_H-M   'P 1'
#
loop_
_entity.id
_entity.type
_entity.pdbx_description
1 polymer ?
#
loop_
_entity_poly.entity_id
_entity_poly.type
_entity_poly.pdbx_seq_one_letter_code
_entity_poly.pdbx_strand_id
1 'polypeptide(L)'
;MTLTIETCNNAGTYGDHLVKKFVRSLKENAFNWYTDLEANSIDNWEQLEQEFLNRFYSTRGTVSMIELTNSHQWKEEPVIDYINRWRNLNLSCKDRLS
;
A
#
# COMPACT_ATOMS: atom_id res chain seq x y z
N MET A 1 6.40 -13.50 27.55
CA MET A 1 5.88 -14.66 26.80
C MET A 1 6.38 -14.52 25.37
N THR A 2 7.46 -15.21 25.03
CA THR A 2 8.11 -15.17 23.71
C THR A 2 7.33 -16.07 22.76
N LEU A 3 6.66 -15.50 21.75
CA LEU A 3 6.03 -16.27 20.69
C LEU A 3 7.13 -16.80 19.76
N THR A 4 7.43 -18.09 19.91
CA THR A 4 8.25 -18.86 18.98
C THR A 4 7.48 -18.98 17.67
N ILE A 5 7.90 -18.22 16.66
CA ILE A 5 7.47 -18.45 15.28
C ILE A 5 8.12 -19.76 14.84
N GLU A 6 7.40 -20.85 14.99
CA GLU A 6 7.71 -22.12 14.35
C GLU A 6 7.34 -22.00 12.86
N THR A 7 8.18 -21.29 12.10
CA THR A 7 8.16 -21.40 10.64
C THR A 7 9.07 -22.55 10.26
N CYS A 8 8.49 -23.75 10.27
CA CYS A 8 9.05 -24.91 9.61
C CYS A 8 9.11 -24.64 8.10
N ASN A 9 10.29 -24.28 7.57
CA ASN A 9 10.92 -24.98 6.45
C ASN A 9 12.30 -24.40 6.12
N ASN A 10 13.27 -25.31 6.10
CA ASN A 10 14.70 -25.07 6.12
C ASN A 10 15.27 -25.03 4.69
N ALA A 11 14.67 -24.22 3.81
CA ALA A 11 15.17 -23.90 2.48
C ALA A 11 14.73 -22.47 2.13
N GLY A 12 15.46 -21.47 2.63
CA GLY A 12 15.07 -20.07 2.50
C GLY A 12 15.05 -19.64 1.03
N THR A 13 13.86 -19.53 0.46
CA THR A 13 13.67 -18.85 -0.82
C THR A 13 13.96 -17.35 -0.62
N TYR A 14 14.19 -16.63 -1.72
CA TYR A 14 14.35 -15.16 -1.66
C TYR A 14 13.17 -14.49 -0.93
N GLY A 15 11.95 -14.99 -1.12
CA GLY A 15 10.74 -14.53 -0.44
C GLY A 15 10.79 -14.66 1.07
N ASP A 16 11.29 -15.78 1.60
CA ASP A 16 11.40 -16.00 3.05
C ASP A 16 12.34 -14.98 3.72
N HIS A 17 13.42 -14.62 3.01
CA HIS A 17 14.34 -13.59 3.48
C HIS A 17 13.71 -12.19 3.47
N LEU A 18 12.85 -11.89 2.49
CA LEU A 18 12.12 -10.63 2.42
C LEU A 18 11.11 -10.51 3.56
N VAL A 19 10.30 -11.54 3.79
CA VAL A 19 9.33 -11.58 4.91
C VAL A 19 10.04 -11.31 6.24
N LYS A 20 11.14 -12.03 6.52
CA LYS A 20 11.91 -11.85 7.76
C LYS A 20 12.46 -10.44 7.93
N LYS A 21 12.95 -9.81 6.85
CA LYS A 21 13.46 -8.43 6.90
C LYS A 21 12.33 -7.42 7.11
N PHE A 22 11.20 -7.62 6.43
CA PHE A 22 10.05 -6.73 6.50
C PHE A 22 9.39 -6.76 7.87
N VAL A 23 9.13 -7.94 8.44
CA VAL A 23 8.55 -8.06 9.78
C VAL A 23 9.42 -7.36 10.83
N ARG A 24 10.76 -7.38 10.67
CA ARG A 24 11.70 -6.66 11.54
C ARG A 24 11.68 -5.13 11.34
N SER A 25 11.20 -4.62 10.21
CA SER A 25 11.10 -3.17 9.96
C SER A 25 9.78 -2.57 10.42
N LEU A 26 8.75 -3.39 10.66
CA LEU A 26 7.44 -2.94 11.16
C LEU A 26 7.57 -2.28 12.53
N LYS A 27 6.78 -1.23 12.74
CA LYS A 27 6.72 -0.46 13.99
C LYS A 27 5.28 -0.22 14.40
N GLU A 28 5.04 -0.19 15.71
CA GLU A 28 3.79 0.24 16.33
C GLU A 28 2.55 -0.38 15.67
N ASN A 29 1.65 0.45 15.13
CA ASN A 29 0.39 0.03 14.50
C ASN A 29 0.59 -0.99 13.37
N ALA A 30 1.67 -0.88 12.62
CA ALA A 30 1.99 -1.83 11.55
C ALA A 30 2.43 -3.20 12.09
N PHE A 31 3.16 -3.21 13.21
CA PHE A 31 3.54 -4.44 13.87
C PHE A 31 2.34 -5.12 14.55
N ASN A 32 1.49 -4.34 15.23
CA ASN A 32 0.27 -4.86 15.86
C ASN A 32 -0.67 -5.49 14.83
N TRP A 33 -0.88 -4.84 13.68
CA TRP A 33 -1.64 -5.42 12.58
C TRP A 33 -1.08 -6.77 12.12
N TYR A 34 0.24 -6.87 11.95
CA TYR A 34 0.87 -8.11 11.51
C TYR A 34 0.68 -9.24 12.54
N THR A 35 0.72 -8.93 13.84
CA THR A 35 0.49 -9.91 14.90
C THR A 35 -0.97 -10.34 15.05
N ASP A 36 -1.90 -9.52 14.57
CA ASP A 36 -3.35 -9.80 14.61
C ASP A 36 -3.82 -10.64 13.42
N LEU A 37 -2.96 -10.90 12.43
CA LEU A 37 -3.29 -11.75 11.28
C LEU A 37 -3.51 -13.20 11.71
N GLU A 38 -4.49 -13.86 11.10
CA GLU A 38 -4.75 -15.28 11.35
C GLU A 38 -3.53 -16.13 10.95
N ALA A 39 -3.25 -17.16 11.73
CA ALA A 39 -2.17 -18.09 11.41
C ALA A 39 -2.42 -18.74 10.04
N ASN A 40 -1.38 -18.81 9.20
CA ASN A 40 -1.45 -19.33 7.83
C ASN A 40 -2.36 -18.51 6.89
N SER A 41 -2.66 -17.25 7.20
CA SER A 41 -3.35 -16.34 6.27
C SER A 41 -2.44 -15.79 5.15
N ILE A 42 -1.11 -15.91 5.31
CA ILE A 42 -0.10 -15.41 4.38
C ILE A 42 0.90 -16.53 4.11
N ASP A 43 0.99 -16.95 2.86
CA ASP A 43 1.83 -18.07 2.41
C ASP A 43 3.14 -17.60 1.78
N ASN A 44 3.21 -16.36 1.28
CA ASN A 44 4.38 -15.84 0.57
C ASN A 44 4.55 -14.32 0.72
N TRP A 45 5.67 -13.82 0.19
CA TRP A 45 6.01 -12.40 0.20
C TRP A 45 4.97 -11.54 -0.52
N GLU A 46 4.53 -11.96 -1.70
CA GLU A 46 3.63 -11.20 -2.56
C GLU A 46 2.28 -10.95 -1.88
N GLN A 47 1.75 -11.96 -1.17
CA GLN A 47 0.53 -11.82 -0.37
C GLN A 47 0.72 -10.87 0.82
N LEU A 48 1.86 -10.95 1.53
CA LEU A 48 2.17 -10.04 2.64
C LEU A 48 2.24 -8.60 2.18
N GLU A 49 2.92 -8.35 1.06
CA GLU A 49 3.04 -7.04 0.45
C GLU A 49 1.66 -6.48 0.06
N GLN A 50 0.81 -7.27 -0.59
CA GLN A 50 -0.54 -6.88 -0.98
C GLN A 50 -1.42 -6.52 0.22
N GLU A 51 -1.48 -7.37 1.24
CA GLU A 51 -2.29 -7.12 2.44
C GLU A 51 -1.81 -5.90 3.21
N PHE A 52 -0.49 -5.72 3.32
CA PHE A 52 0.09 -4.52 3.92
C PHE A 52 -0.30 -3.25 3.15
N LEU A 53 -0.21 -3.27 1.82
CA LEU A 53 -0.62 -2.16 0.98
C LEU A 53 -2.12 -1.91 1.12
N ASN A 54 -2.98 -2.92 1.09
CA ASN A 54 -4.42 -2.74 1.29
C ASN A 54 -4.75 -2.08 2.64
N ARG A 55 -4.01 -2.44 3.69
CA ARG A 55 -4.23 -1.94 5.05
C ARG A 55 -3.70 -0.53 5.26
N PHE A 56 -2.47 -0.25 4.84
CA PHE A 56 -1.75 0.99 5.17
C PHE A 56 -1.62 1.96 3.99
N TYR A 57 -1.75 1.45 2.76
CA TYR A 57 -1.71 2.24 1.54
C TYR A 57 -3.14 2.41 1.02
N SER A 58 -3.75 3.56 1.32
CA SER A 58 -5.10 3.81 0.81
C SER A 58 -5.07 3.95 -0.72
N THR A 59 -5.84 3.12 -1.41
CA THR A 59 -6.19 3.29 -2.83
C THR A 59 -6.97 4.59 -3.10
N ARG A 60 -7.45 5.30 -2.06
CA ARG A 60 -8.05 6.64 -2.17
C ARG A 60 -7.12 7.71 -2.74
N GLY A 61 -5.83 7.41 -2.90
CA GLY A 61 -4.87 8.31 -3.56
C GLY A 61 -4.61 8.01 -5.03
N THR A 62 -5.26 7.00 -5.63
CA THR A 62 -5.11 6.71 -7.05
C THR A 62 -6.23 7.41 -7.79
N VAL A 63 -6.00 8.67 -8.16
CA VAL A 63 -6.87 9.35 -9.13
C VAL A 63 -6.73 8.56 -10.42
N SER A 64 -7.80 7.90 -10.85
CA SER A 64 -7.84 7.20 -12.12
C SER A 64 -7.78 8.18 -13.29
N MET A 65 -7.31 7.75 -14.46
CA MET A 65 -7.36 8.58 -15.68
C MET A 65 -8.77 9.16 -15.93
N ILE A 66 -9.82 8.42 -15.59
CA ILE A 66 -11.22 8.82 -15.74
C ILE A 66 -11.57 10.01 -14.83
N GLU A 67 -11.11 10.00 -13.57
CA GLU A 67 -11.33 11.10 -12.63
C GLU A 67 -10.55 12.36 -13.04
N LEU A 68 -9.38 12.20 -13.66
CA LEU A 68 -8.64 13.31 -14.26
C LEU A 68 -9.40 13.94 -15.43
N THR A 69 -9.91 13.13 -16.37
CA THR A 69 -10.63 13.65 -17.56
C THR A 69 -11.98 14.27 -17.21
N ASN A 70 -12.61 13.81 -16.14
CA ASN A 70 -13.89 14.33 -15.65
C ASN A 70 -13.72 15.50 -14.65
N SER A 71 -12.49 15.91 -14.38
CA SER A 71 -12.25 17.07 -13.52
C SER A 71 -12.54 18.36 -14.28
N HIS A 72 -13.33 19.22 -13.66
CA HIS A 72 -13.71 20.53 -14.19
C HIS A 72 -13.54 21.60 -13.11
N GLN A 73 -13.40 22.85 -13.54
CA GLN A 73 -13.40 24.00 -12.65
C GLN A 73 -14.78 24.13 -11.99
N TRP A 74 -14.80 24.33 -10.67
CA TRP A 74 -16.06 24.58 -9.97
C TRP A 74 -16.56 26.00 -10.20
N LYS A 75 -17.88 26.22 -10.01
CA LYS A 75 -18.57 27.48 -10.36
C LYS A 75 -17.95 28.74 -9.71
N GLU A 76 -17.33 28.60 -8.54
CA GLU A 76 -16.75 29.70 -7.76
C GLU A 76 -15.24 29.53 -7.52
N GLU A 77 -14.62 28.51 -8.13
CA GLU A 77 -13.18 28.25 -8.00
C GLU A 77 -12.40 29.18 -8.94
N PRO A 78 -11.41 29.95 -8.46
CA PRO A 78 -10.51 30.67 -9.34
C PRO A 78 -9.76 29.74 -10.29
N VAL A 79 -9.51 30.18 -11.52
CA VAL A 79 -8.83 29.36 -12.55
C VAL A 79 -7.46 28.86 -12.07
N ILE A 80 -6.73 29.67 -11.31
CA ILE A 80 -5.43 29.29 -10.75
C ILE A 80 -5.56 28.15 -9.74
N ASP A 81 -6.61 28.17 -8.91
CA ASP A 81 -6.85 27.13 -7.91
C ASP A 81 -7.25 25.82 -8.58
N TYR A 82 -8.07 25.89 -9.64
CA TYR A 82 -8.37 24.74 -10.49
C TYR A 82 -7.10 24.12 -11.09
N ILE A 83 -6.20 24.94 -11.67
CA ILE A 83 -4.95 24.46 -12.26
C ILE A 83 -4.07 23.77 -11.21
N ASN A 84 -3.95 24.35 -10.02
CA ASN A 84 -3.15 23.78 -8.94
C ASN A 84 -3.75 22.46 -8.42
N ARG A 85 -5.07 22.41 -8.23
CA ARG A 85 -5.79 21.19 -7.86
C ARG A 85 -5.60 20.10 -8.92
N TRP A 86 -5.79 20.44 -10.19
CA TRP A 86 -5.61 19.50 -11.30
C TRP A 86 -4.18 18.94 -11.37
N ARG A 87 -3.16 19.80 -11.21
CA ARG A 87 -1.75 19.36 -11.17
C ARG A 87 -1.48 18.41 -10.02
N ASN A 88 -2.02 18.70 -8.84
CA ASN A 88 -1.89 17.82 -7.67
C ASN A 88 -2.59 16.48 -7.89
N LEU A 89 -3.77 16.48 -8.53
CA LEU A 89 -4.48 15.26 -8.91
C LEU A 89 -3.70 14.44 -9.94
N ASN A 90 -3.08 15.09 -10.94
CA ASN A 90 -2.27 14.42 -11.96
C ASN A 90 -1.01 13.76 -11.35
N LEU A 91 -0.34 14.42 -10.42
CA LEU A 91 0.80 13.84 -9.69
C LEU A 91 0.44 12.57 -8.90
N SER A 92 -0.83 12.42 -8.52
CA SER A 92 -1.33 11.23 -7.80
C SER A 92 -1.84 10.11 -8.71
N CYS A 93 -1.95 10.35 -10.03
CA CYS A 93 -2.41 9.35 -10.99
C CYS A 93 -1.29 8.35 -11.30
N LYS A 94 -1.56 7.05 -11.06
CA LYS A 94 -0.61 5.95 -11.33
C LYS A 94 -0.71 5.38 -12.74
N ASP A 95 -1.72 5.78 -13.52
CA ASP A 95 -1.89 5.38 -14.91
C ASP A 95 -0.95 6.18 -15.82
N ARG A 96 0.37 6.00 -15.63
CA ARG A 96 1.31 6.35 -16.68
C ARG A 96 1.12 5.30 -17.77
N LEU A 97 0.56 5.71 -18.91
CA LEU A 97 0.62 4.95 -20.15
C LEU A 97 2.08 4.53 -20.35
N SER A 98 2.37 3.25 -20.09
CA SER A 98 3.62 2.61 -20.50
C SER A 98 3.53 2.21 -21.96
#